data_AF-A0A222F5Y6-F1
#
_entry.id   AF-A0A222F5Y6-F1
#
_cell.length_a   1.000
_cell.length_b   1.000
_cell.length_c   1.000
_cell.angle_alpha   90.00
_cell.angle_beta   90.00
_cell.angle_gamma   90.00
#
_symmetry.space_group_name_H-M   'P 1'
#
loop_
_entity.id
_entity.type
_entity.pdbx_description
1 polymer ?
#
loop_
_entity_poly.entity_id
_entity_poly.type
_entity_poly.pdbx_seq_one_letter_code
_entity_poly.pdbx_strand_id
1 'polypeptide(L)'
;MTMLSGIYRIVAAGGLLFAANVQAMAEPIGVVALYKGDKSALSAMTSSHDCSIRRGGTVLARQGNLDLPELDRFAVLSCAESPLKSTALGTFLPDTAQPFLLLEGDLQEFDAAGGSQADQREYLLKLSYYTNSDPVGRSKDLAALADWVAPLEDPYRTESFLEVHRASGLRTPDEVVTLFYDSPEAGNRFREANQAVLEKVGAFNKAHLVSFVYLVAKAD
;
A
#
# COMPACT_ATOMS: atom_id res chain seq x y z
N MET A 1 43.15 -39.65 35.58
CA MET A 1 42.78 -41.01 35.14
C MET A 1 41.43 -41.33 35.75
N THR A 2 40.45 -41.66 34.90
CA THR A 2 39.11 -42.21 35.20
C THR A 2 38.16 -41.37 36.09
N MET A 3 37.28 -40.61 35.42
CA MET A 3 35.91 -40.39 35.90
C MET A 3 35.01 -41.49 35.31
N LEU A 4 34.19 -42.10 36.16
CA LEU A 4 33.08 -42.98 35.79
C LEU A 4 31.86 -42.60 36.63
N SER A 5 30.84 -42.11 35.93
CA SER A 5 29.39 -42.31 36.06
C SER A 5 28.78 -42.65 37.44
N GLY A 6 27.73 -41.90 37.80
CA GLY A 6 26.84 -42.21 38.93
C GLY A 6 25.52 -41.41 38.89
N ILE A 7 24.66 -41.76 37.94
CA ILE A 7 23.17 -41.73 37.94
C ILE A 7 22.50 -40.99 39.11
N TYR A 8 21.75 -39.92 38.80
CA TYR A 8 20.66 -39.44 39.67
C TYR A 8 19.31 -39.39 38.97
N ARG A 9 18.34 -39.81 39.76
CA ARG A 9 16.97 -40.20 39.49
C ARG A 9 16.09 -39.10 38.89
N ILE A 10 15.16 -39.56 38.07
CA ILE A 10 13.94 -38.90 37.61
C ILE A 10 13.13 -38.38 38.82
N VAL A 11 12.80 -37.08 38.82
CA VAL A 11 11.61 -36.55 39.50
C VAL A 11 10.80 -35.81 38.45
N ALA A 12 9.68 -36.43 38.07
CA ALA A 12 8.65 -35.81 37.27
C ALA A 12 7.90 -34.80 38.17
N ALA A 13 8.03 -33.51 37.84
CA ALA A 13 7.14 -32.47 38.32
C ALA A 13 6.34 -31.99 37.11
N GLY A 14 5.05 -32.34 37.09
CA GLY A 14 4.12 -31.97 36.04
C GLY A 14 3.98 -30.45 35.97
N GLY A 15 4.49 -29.86 34.90
CA GLY A 15 4.09 -28.53 34.46
C GLY A 15 2.82 -28.66 33.64
N LEU A 16 1.72 -28.12 34.15
CA LEU A 16 0.55 -27.83 33.33
C LEU A 16 1.00 -26.91 32.18
N LEU A 17 1.03 -27.46 30.97
CA LEU A 17 1.09 -26.68 29.75
C LEU A 17 -0.25 -25.97 29.59
N PHE A 18 -0.33 -24.71 30.00
CA PHE A 18 -1.32 -23.82 29.43
C PHE A 18 -0.92 -23.62 27.97
N ALA A 19 -1.50 -24.43 27.08
CA ALA A 19 -1.56 -24.12 25.67
C ALA A 19 -2.39 -22.85 25.54
N ALA A 20 -1.73 -21.69 25.63
CA ALA A 20 -2.30 -20.47 25.13
C ALA A 20 -2.55 -20.72 23.64
N ASN A 21 -3.83 -20.88 23.28
CA ASN A 21 -4.25 -20.76 21.90
C ASN A 21 -3.96 -19.31 21.50
N VAL A 22 -2.74 -19.03 21.07
CA VAL A 22 -2.46 -17.84 20.28
C VAL A 22 -3.17 -18.11 18.97
N GLN A 23 -4.45 -17.74 18.91
CA GLN A 23 -5.12 -17.54 17.64
C GLN A 23 -4.29 -16.43 16.97
N ALA A 24 -3.41 -16.82 16.06
CA ALA A 24 -2.83 -15.88 15.12
C ALA A 24 -4.02 -15.27 14.40
N MET A 25 -4.44 -14.07 14.83
CA MET A 25 -5.39 -13.29 14.08
C MET A 25 -4.69 -13.04 12.75
N ALA A 26 -5.23 -13.62 11.68
CA ALA A 26 -4.68 -13.41 10.35
C ALA A 26 -4.59 -11.89 10.14
N GLU A 27 -3.42 -11.42 9.73
CA GLU A 27 -3.27 -10.01 9.40
C GLU A 27 -4.26 -9.67 8.27
N PRO A 28 -4.97 -8.54 8.38
CA PRO A 28 -5.97 -8.19 7.40
C PRO A 28 -5.32 -7.98 6.03
N ILE A 29 -6.05 -8.34 4.98
CA ILE A 29 -5.59 -8.28 3.60
C ILE A 29 -5.76 -6.86 3.08
N GLY A 30 -4.68 -6.31 2.53
CA GLY A 30 -4.66 -5.03 1.85
C GLY A 30 -5.32 -5.08 0.49
N VAL A 31 -6.18 -4.10 0.20
CA VAL A 31 -6.75 -3.93 -1.14
C VAL A 31 -6.67 -2.46 -1.57
N VAL A 32 -6.16 -2.21 -2.76
CA VAL A 32 -6.34 -0.94 -3.48
C VAL A 32 -7.33 -1.16 -4.60
N ALA A 33 -8.42 -0.40 -4.59
CA ALA A 33 -9.40 -0.34 -5.66
C ALA A 33 -9.20 0.96 -6.44
N LEU A 34 -9.10 0.87 -7.77
CA LEU A 34 -9.21 2.02 -8.67
C LEU A 34 -10.41 1.79 -9.56
N TYR A 35 -11.29 2.78 -9.66
CA TYR A 35 -12.56 2.57 -10.36
C TYR A 35 -13.10 3.86 -10.96
N LYS A 36 -14.07 3.71 -11.85
CA LYS A 36 -14.85 4.80 -12.41
C LYS A 36 -16.26 4.82 -11.82
N GLY A 37 -16.69 5.96 -11.27
CA GLY A 37 -18.04 6.13 -10.72
C GLY A 37 -18.07 6.64 -9.28
N ASP A 38 -19.04 6.15 -8.49
CA ASP A 38 -19.24 6.57 -7.10
C ASP A 38 -18.90 5.48 -6.08
N LYS A 39 -18.86 5.84 -4.79
CA LYS A 39 -18.48 4.94 -3.68
C LYS A 39 -19.37 3.69 -3.58
N SER A 40 -20.59 3.69 -4.13
CA SER A 40 -21.46 2.51 -4.11
C SER A 40 -20.89 1.35 -4.91
N ALA A 41 -19.96 1.61 -5.84
CA ALA A 41 -19.21 0.58 -6.55
C ALA A 41 -18.43 -0.36 -5.61
N LEU A 42 -18.09 0.09 -4.40
CA LEU A 42 -17.38 -0.71 -3.39
C LEU A 42 -18.32 -1.45 -2.43
N SER A 43 -19.63 -1.21 -2.48
CA SER A 43 -20.60 -1.73 -1.50
C SER A 43 -20.57 -3.25 -1.41
N ALA A 44 -20.58 -3.93 -2.56
CA ALA A 44 -20.46 -5.38 -2.65
C ALA A 44 -19.20 -5.88 -1.92
N MET A 45 -18.08 -5.17 -2.05
CA MET A 45 -16.82 -5.54 -1.41
C MET A 45 -16.87 -5.38 0.11
N THR A 46 -17.38 -4.24 0.57
CA THR A 46 -17.51 -3.95 2.00
C THR A 46 -18.46 -4.92 2.70
N SER A 47 -19.48 -5.45 2.00
CA SER A 47 -20.47 -6.36 2.60
C SER A 47 -20.10 -7.85 2.51
N SER A 48 -19.39 -8.28 1.47
CA SER A 48 -19.12 -9.72 1.24
C SER A 48 -17.80 -10.23 1.82
N HIS A 49 -16.81 -9.34 2.00
CA HIS A 49 -15.45 -9.70 2.45
C HIS A 49 -15.00 -8.95 3.70
N ASP A 50 -15.97 -8.34 4.41
CA ASP A 50 -15.74 -7.54 5.62
C ASP A 50 -14.61 -6.51 5.42
N CYS A 51 -14.65 -5.82 4.28
CA CYS A 51 -13.67 -4.80 3.93
C CYS A 51 -14.02 -3.47 4.59
N SER A 52 -13.07 -2.91 5.33
CA SER A 52 -13.13 -1.55 5.86
C SER A 52 -12.34 -0.59 4.96
N ILE A 53 -12.99 0.49 4.50
CA ILE A 53 -12.31 1.55 3.76
C ILE A 53 -11.44 2.33 4.74
N ARG A 54 -10.13 2.36 4.47
CA ARG A 54 -9.15 3.15 5.22
C ARG A 54 -9.07 4.55 4.65
N ARG A 55 -8.96 4.67 3.33
CA ARG A 55 -8.88 5.93 2.59
C ARG A 55 -9.62 5.83 1.27
N GLY A 56 -10.08 6.97 0.77
CA GLY A 56 -10.66 7.07 -0.56
C GLY A 56 -10.68 8.51 -1.04
N GLY A 57 -10.82 8.68 -2.35
CA GLY A 57 -10.74 9.99 -2.95
C GLY A 57 -11.04 9.99 -4.44
N THR A 58 -11.11 11.20 -4.98
CA THR A 58 -11.30 11.47 -6.41
C THR A 58 -9.96 11.72 -7.09
N VAL A 59 -9.65 10.94 -8.12
CA VAL A 59 -8.44 11.11 -8.95
C VAL A 59 -8.63 12.32 -9.86
N LEU A 60 -7.70 13.27 -9.78
CA LEU A 60 -7.73 14.54 -10.50
C LEU A 60 -6.74 14.59 -11.66
N ALA A 61 -5.61 13.89 -11.51
CA ALA A 61 -4.56 13.88 -12.52
C ALA A 61 -3.77 12.57 -12.50
N ARG A 62 -3.05 12.33 -13.60
CA ARG A 62 -2.16 11.18 -13.77
C ARG A 62 -0.84 11.60 -14.38
N GLN A 63 0.25 10.98 -13.95
CA GLN A 63 1.59 11.19 -14.50
C GLN A 63 2.38 9.88 -14.51
N GLY A 64 2.95 9.50 -15.66
CA GLY A 64 3.76 8.29 -15.78
C GLY A 64 3.65 7.67 -17.15
N ASN A 65 4.16 6.46 -17.29
CA ASN A 65 4.15 5.68 -18.54
C ASN A 65 3.37 4.37 -18.42
N LEU A 66 2.76 4.07 -17.26
CA LEU A 66 1.80 2.99 -17.12
C LEU A 66 0.44 3.42 -17.68
N ASP A 67 -0.01 2.73 -18.72
CA ASP A 67 -1.34 2.96 -19.27
C ASP A 67 -2.40 2.33 -18.35
N LEU A 68 -3.38 3.14 -17.96
CA LEU A 68 -4.52 2.74 -17.13
C LEU A 68 -5.80 3.21 -17.83
N PRO A 69 -6.90 2.45 -17.72
CA PRO A 69 -8.19 2.92 -18.18
C PRO A 69 -8.59 4.23 -17.48
N GLU A 70 -9.63 4.90 -17.97
CA GLU A 70 -10.18 6.06 -17.27
C GLU A 70 -10.77 5.63 -15.93
N LEU A 71 -10.16 6.12 -14.86
CA LEU A 71 -10.49 5.85 -13.47
C LEU A 71 -10.51 7.21 -12.77
N ASP A 72 -11.57 7.49 -12.02
CA ASP A 72 -11.78 8.78 -11.35
C ASP A 72 -11.83 8.65 -9.82
N ARG A 73 -11.68 7.44 -9.29
CA ARG A 73 -11.68 7.15 -7.86
C ARG A 73 -10.59 6.18 -7.47
N PHE A 74 -10.17 6.28 -6.21
CA PHE A 74 -9.40 5.26 -5.52
C PHE A 74 -9.98 4.96 -4.15
N ALA A 75 -9.69 3.76 -3.64
CA ALA A 75 -9.86 3.42 -2.24
C ALA A 75 -8.74 2.47 -1.78
N VAL A 76 -8.29 2.66 -0.55
CA VAL A 76 -7.44 1.73 0.19
C VAL A 76 -8.32 1.05 1.22
N LEU A 77 -8.36 -0.28 1.22
CA LEU A 77 -9.20 -1.09 2.09
C LEU A 77 -8.35 -2.11 2.85
N SER A 78 -8.90 -2.52 3.99
CA SER A 78 -8.42 -3.64 4.81
C SER A 78 -9.56 -4.65 4.88
N CYS A 79 -9.34 -5.88 4.40
CA CYS A 79 -10.36 -6.92 4.30
C CYS A 79 -10.01 -8.12 5.20
N ALA A 80 -11.01 -8.77 5.78
CA ALA A 80 -10.81 -9.99 6.55
C ALA A 80 -10.46 -11.20 5.66
N GLU A 81 -10.97 -11.21 4.43
CA GLU A 81 -10.77 -12.27 3.45
C GLU A 81 -10.29 -11.73 2.10
N SER A 82 -9.62 -12.58 1.32
CA SER A 82 -9.07 -12.23 0.00
C SER A 82 -10.20 -12.13 -1.03
N PRO A 83 -10.53 -10.92 -1.53
CA PRO A 83 -11.55 -10.81 -2.57
C PRO A 83 -11.11 -11.45 -3.88
N LEU A 84 -9.79 -11.45 -4.17
CA LEU A 84 -9.25 -11.97 -5.43
C LEU A 84 -8.97 -13.48 -5.43
N LYS A 85 -9.05 -14.17 -4.29
CA LYS A 85 -9.05 -15.65 -4.25
C LYS A 85 -10.44 -16.26 -4.31
N SER A 86 -11.49 -15.46 -4.06
CA SER A 86 -12.86 -15.96 -4.04
C SER A 86 -13.27 -16.47 -5.42
N THR A 87 -13.83 -17.67 -5.49
CA THR A 87 -14.43 -18.22 -6.72
C THR A 87 -15.62 -17.39 -7.21
N ALA A 88 -16.08 -16.44 -6.39
CA ALA A 88 -17.18 -15.53 -6.67
C ALA A 88 -16.73 -14.19 -7.27
N LEU A 89 -15.49 -14.07 -7.78
CA LEU A 89 -14.95 -12.87 -8.43
C LEU A 89 -15.93 -12.15 -9.39
N GLY A 90 -16.69 -12.91 -10.19
CA GLY A 90 -17.69 -12.37 -11.12
C GLY A 90 -18.96 -11.78 -10.46
N THR A 91 -19.19 -12.05 -9.18
CA THR A 91 -20.28 -11.46 -8.37
C THR A 91 -19.83 -10.23 -7.57
N PHE A 92 -18.51 -10.01 -7.48
CA PHE A 92 -17.89 -8.97 -6.67
C PHE A 92 -17.50 -7.75 -7.47
N LEU A 93 -16.97 -7.96 -8.69
CA LEU A 93 -16.81 -6.85 -9.62
C LEU A 93 -18.22 -6.34 -9.91
N PRO A 94 -18.51 -5.05 -9.64
CA PRO A 94 -19.83 -4.53 -9.93
C PRO A 94 -20.09 -4.80 -11.42
N ASP A 95 -21.35 -5.14 -11.77
CA ASP A 95 -21.79 -5.31 -13.17
C ASP A 95 -21.86 -3.94 -13.84
N THR A 96 -20.72 -3.26 -13.81
CA THR A 96 -20.52 -1.95 -14.36
C THR A 96 -19.78 -2.17 -15.65
N ALA A 97 -20.35 -1.69 -16.75
CA ALA A 97 -19.61 -1.47 -17.99
C ALA A 97 -18.43 -0.48 -17.84
N GLN A 98 -18.15 -0.04 -16.60
CA GLN A 98 -17.11 0.92 -16.25
C GLN A 98 -15.84 0.20 -15.79
N PRO A 99 -14.66 0.78 -16.06
CA PRO A 99 -13.39 0.21 -15.61
C PRO A 99 -13.30 0.07 -14.09
N PHE A 100 -12.78 -1.07 -13.66
CA PHE A 100 -12.57 -1.40 -12.25
C PHE A 100 -11.30 -2.25 -12.10
N LEU A 101 -10.37 -1.78 -11.26
CA LEU A 101 -9.10 -2.43 -10.98
C LEU A 101 -9.01 -2.75 -9.49
N LEU A 102 -8.45 -3.91 -9.18
CA LEU A 102 -8.19 -4.36 -7.82
C LEU A 102 -6.77 -4.83 -7.70
N LEU A 103 -6.10 -4.40 -6.64
CA LEU A 103 -4.75 -4.81 -6.28
C LEU A 103 -4.81 -5.31 -4.84
N GLU A 104 -4.40 -6.54 -4.59
CA GLU A 104 -4.47 -7.20 -3.30
C GLU A 104 -3.08 -7.65 -2.86
N GLY A 105 -2.77 -7.49 -1.58
CA GLY A 105 -1.57 -8.06 -0.96
C GLY A 105 -1.34 -7.57 0.47
N ASP A 106 -0.08 -7.43 0.86
CA ASP A 106 0.28 -7.13 2.25
C ASP A 106 0.34 -5.62 2.46
N LEU A 107 -0.55 -5.10 3.31
CA LEU A 107 -0.68 -3.67 3.58
C LEU A 107 0.07 -3.29 4.85
N GLN A 108 0.99 -2.36 4.71
CA GLN A 108 1.65 -1.67 5.80
C GLN A 108 1.08 -0.25 5.88
N GLU A 109 0.48 0.10 7.01
CA GLU A 109 0.02 1.46 7.31
C GLU A 109 1.07 2.15 8.18
N PHE A 110 1.41 3.38 7.84
CA PHE A 110 2.34 4.21 8.59
C PHE A 110 1.53 5.27 9.34
N ASP A 111 1.80 5.42 10.63
CA ASP A 111 1.15 6.45 11.44
C ASP A 111 1.45 7.82 10.83
N ALA A 112 0.39 8.50 10.38
CA ALA A 112 0.46 9.87 9.92
C ALA A 112 0.67 10.78 11.14
N ALA A 113 1.92 10.88 11.61
CA ALA A 113 2.27 11.81 12.67
C ALA A 113 2.00 13.25 12.19
N GLY A 114 0.92 13.86 12.71
CA GLY A 114 0.64 15.30 12.72
C GLY A 114 -0.04 15.91 11.48
N GLY A 115 -0.72 17.04 11.69
CA GLY A 115 -1.02 18.05 10.66
C GLY A 115 -2.49 18.31 10.38
N SER A 116 -3.08 17.58 9.44
CA SER A 116 -4.41 17.85 8.90
C SER A 116 -5.41 16.70 9.11
N GLN A 117 -6.70 17.04 9.04
CA GLN A 117 -7.77 16.06 8.97
C GLN A 117 -7.66 15.28 7.65
N ALA A 118 -7.93 13.97 7.68
CA ALA A 118 -7.69 13.08 6.54
C ALA A 118 -8.49 13.46 5.27
N ASP A 119 -9.58 14.22 5.43
CA ASP A 119 -10.46 14.77 4.38
C ASP A 119 -9.89 16.04 3.70
N GLN A 120 -8.81 16.63 4.22
CA GLN A 120 -8.17 17.80 3.64
C GLN A 120 -6.95 17.47 2.79
N ARG A 121 -6.51 16.22 2.79
CA ARG A 121 -5.26 15.78 2.17
C ARG A 121 -5.33 15.73 0.64
N GLU A 122 -4.19 16.01 0.02
CA GLU A 122 -3.91 15.57 -1.36
C GLU A 122 -3.15 14.25 -1.29
N TYR A 123 -3.64 13.24 -2.01
CA TYR A 123 -3.01 11.93 -2.12
C TYR A 123 -2.26 11.79 -3.44
N LEU A 124 -1.16 11.03 -3.39
CA LEU A 124 -0.45 10.51 -4.54
C LEU A 124 -0.39 8.99 -4.42
N LEU A 125 -1.10 8.28 -5.29
CA LEU A 125 -0.97 6.84 -5.40
C LEU A 125 0.06 6.52 -6.47
N LYS A 126 1.14 5.85 -6.10
CA LYS A 126 2.18 5.40 -7.02
C LYS A 126 2.06 3.90 -7.24
N LEU A 127 1.78 3.49 -8.48
CA LEU A 127 1.87 2.09 -8.90
C LEU A 127 3.21 1.90 -9.62
N SER A 128 3.94 0.84 -9.28
CA SER A 128 5.31 0.63 -9.76
C SER A 128 5.53 -0.78 -10.31
N TYR A 129 6.31 -0.86 -11.41
CA TYR A 129 6.97 -2.08 -11.89
C TYR A 129 8.48 -1.85 -11.93
N TYR A 130 9.25 -2.66 -11.22
CA TYR A 130 10.70 -2.55 -11.08
C TYR A 130 11.46 -3.32 -12.17
N THR A 131 12.67 -2.84 -12.49
CA THR A 131 13.57 -3.51 -13.46
C THR A 131 14.33 -4.70 -12.86
N ASN A 132 14.29 -4.89 -11.53
CA ASN A 132 15.03 -5.89 -10.74
C ASN A 132 16.54 -5.99 -11.03
N SER A 133 17.12 -4.99 -11.70
CA SER A 133 18.50 -4.99 -12.15
C SER A 133 19.50 -4.61 -11.04
N ASP A 134 19.08 -3.78 -10.09
CA ASP A 134 19.88 -3.36 -8.92
C ASP A 134 19.00 -3.13 -7.67
N PRO A 135 18.55 -4.20 -6.99
CA PRO A 135 17.70 -4.07 -5.81
C PRO A 135 18.38 -3.35 -4.64
N VAL A 136 19.70 -3.51 -4.49
CA VAL A 136 20.48 -2.88 -3.40
C VAL A 136 20.63 -1.39 -3.65
N GLY A 137 20.97 -0.98 -4.88
CA GLY A 137 21.01 0.42 -5.28
C GLY A 137 19.65 1.09 -5.16
N ARG A 138 18.57 0.40 -5.56
CA ARG A 138 17.20 0.89 -5.36
C ARG A 138 16.91 1.23 -3.90
N SER A 139 17.18 0.32 -2.98
CA SER A 139 16.92 0.56 -1.55
C SER A 139 17.76 1.72 -1.00
N LYS A 140 19.02 1.83 -1.43
CA LYS A 140 19.90 2.93 -1.05
C LYS A 140 19.40 4.28 -1.58
N ASP A 141 19.02 4.35 -2.84
CA ASP A 141 18.54 5.58 -3.47
C ASP A 141 17.20 6.03 -2.87
N LEU A 142 16.31 5.07 -2.56
CA LEU A 142 15.04 5.35 -1.89
C LEU A 142 15.26 5.91 -0.47
N ALA A 143 16.18 5.33 0.30
CA ALA A 143 16.53 5.85 1.63
C ALA A 143 17.14 7.26 1.54
N ALA A 144 18.04 7.49 0.59
CA ALA A 144 18.63 8.81 0.37
C ALA A 144 17.58 9.86 -0.03
N LEU A 145 16.58 9.50 -0.84
CA LEU A 145 15.44 10.37 -1.15
C LEU A 145 14.62 10.70 0.09
N ALA A 146 14.32 9.69 0.93
CA ALA A 146 13.57 9.89 2.16
C ALA A 146 14.29 10.84 3.13
N ASP A 147 15.60 10.63 3.36
CA ASP A 147 16.43 11.48 4.22
C ASP A 147 16.49 12.93 3.72
N TRP A 148 16.47 13.13 2.40
CA TRP A 148 16.52 14.45 1.80
C TRP A 148 15.18 15.19 1.83
N VAL A 149 14.07 14.46 1.75
CA VAL A 149 12.71 15.04 1.80
C VAL A 149 12.25 15.33 3.22
N ALA A 150 12.59 14.46 4.19
CA ALA A 150 12.13 14.57 5.57
C ALA A 150 12.31 15.95 6.23
N PRO A 151 13.43 16.69 6.04
CA PRO A 151 13.62 17.99 6.70
C PRO A 151 13.00 19.17 5.94
N LEU A 152 12.41 18.96 4.75
CA LEU A 152 11.85 20.05 3.94
C LEU A 152 10.50 20.51 4.50
N GLU A 153 10.11 21.73 4.15
CA GLU A 153 8.77 22.24 4.44
C GLU A 153 7.74 21.58 3.52
N ASP A 154 6.54 21.30 4.05
CA ASP A 154 5.44 20.61 3.36
C ASP A 154 5.85 19.27 2.69
N PRO A 155 6.62 18.38 3.35
CA PRO A 155 7.09 17.16 2.71
C PRO A 155 5.92 16.21 2.44
N TYR A 156 5.98 15.49 1.33
CA TYR A 156 5.10 14.34 1.16
C TYR A 156 5.43 13.29 2.21
N ARG A 157 4.41 12.60 2.70
CA ARG A 157 4.55 11.52 3.68
C ARG A 157 3.95 10.23 3.15
N THR A 158 4.57 9.10 3.45
CA THR A 158 3.99 7.79 3.17
C THR A 158 2.90 7.51 4.18
N GLU A 159 1.69 7.22 3.71
CA GLU A 159 0.59 6.75 4.55
C GLU A 159 0.47 5.23 4.50
N SER A 160 0.65 4.63 3.32
CA SER A 160 0.61 3.19 3.20
C SER A 160 1.48 2.64 2.08
N PHE A 161 1.87 1.39 2.26
CA PHE A 161 2.59 0.59 1.29
C PHE A 161 1.86 -0.74 1.13
N LEU A 162 1.54 -1.12 -0.10
CA LEU A 162 0.94 -2.39 -0.46
C LEU A 162 1.94 -3.17 -1.31
N GLU A 163 2.47 -4.28 -0.79
CA GLU A 163 3.16 -5.29 -1.60
C GLU A 163 2.10 -6.09 -2.37
N VAL A 164 2.08 -6.00 -3.69
CA VAL A 164 0.94 -6.53 -4.46
C VAL A 164 1.18 -7.99 -4.83
N HIS A 165 0.26 -8.85 -4.40
CA HIS A 165 0.29 -10.29 -4.64
C HIS A 165 -0.65 -10.73 -5.74
N ARG A 166 -1.77 -10.02 -5.92
CA ARG A 166 -2.81 -10.31 -6.91
C ARG A 166 -3.34 -9.01 -7.50
N ALA A 167 -3.72 -9.08 -8.78
CA ALA A 167 -4.38 -7.96 -9.45
C ALA A 167 -5.53 -8.47 -10.34
N SER A 168 -6.54 -7.62 -10.51
CA SER A 168 -7.63 -7.79 -11.49
C SER A 168 -7.75 -6.51 -12.32
N GLY A 169 -7.94 -6.67 -13.63
CA GLY A 169 -8.04 -5.57 -14.61
C GLY A 169 -6.71 -4.96 -15.05
N LEU A 170 -5.58 -5.38 -14.46
CA LEU A 170 -4.21 -4.95 -14.77
C LEU A 170 -3.25 -6.13 -14.55
N ARG A 171 -2.09 -6.14 -15.23
CA ARG A 171 -0.96 -6.97 -14.81
C ARG A 171 -0.62 -6.67 -13.34
N THR A 172 -0.18 -7.65 -12.57
CA THR A 172 0.20 -7.44 -11.17
C THR A 172 1.41 -6.48 -11.07
N PRO A 173 1.24 -5.24 -10.55
CA PRO A 173 2.37 -4.37 -10.21
C PRO A 173 3.15 -4.96 -9.04
N ASP A 174 4.36 -4.47 -8.80
CA ASP A 174 5.14 -4.93 -7.64
C ASP A 174 4.61 -4.31 -6.34
N GLU A 175 4.20 -3.04 -6.40
CA GLU A 175 3.72 -2.30 -5.23
C GLU A 175 2.72 -1.20 -5.59
N VAL A 176 1.97 -0.78 -4.57
CA VAL A 176 1.30 0.53 -4.52
C VAL A 176 1.77 1.29 -3.29
N VAL A 177 2.20 2.54 -3.47
CA VAL A 177 2.54 3.44 -2.37
C VAL A 177 1.53 4.58 -2.34
N THR A 178 0.89 4.79 -1.19
CA THR A 178 0.01 5.94 -0.96
C THR A 178 0.82 6.99 -0.20
N LEU A 179 1.11 8.10 -0.86
CA LEU A 179 1.71 9.28 -0.25
C LEU A 179 0.63 10.35 -0.04
N PHE A 180 0.86 11.28 0.86
CA PHE A 180 -0.01 12.44 1.04
C PHE A 180 0.77 13.72 1.32
N TYR A 181 0.14 14.85 0.97
CA TYR A 181 0.41 16.16 1.53
C TYR A 181 -0.73 16.54 2.47
N ASP A 182 -0.46 17.39 3.46
CA ASP A 182 -1.49 17.84 4.40
C ASP A 182 -2.65 18.57 3.71
N SER A 183 -2.37 19.25 2.61
CA SER A 183 -3.35 19.86 1.71
C SER A 183 -2.84 19.95 0.27
N PRO A 184 -3.71 20.17 -0.73
CA PRO A 184 -3.29 20.46 -2.11
C PRO A 184 -2.35 21.67 -2.20
N GLU A 185 -2.57 22.71 -1.39
CA GLU A 185 -1.73 23.90 -1.36
C GLU A 185 -0.33 23.58 -0.82
N ALA A 186 -0.21 22.71 0.19
CA ALA A 186 1.07 22.23 0.68
C ALA A 186 1.82 21.45 -0.42
N GLY A 187 1.11 20.57 -1.15
CA GLY A 187 1.68 19.85 -2.30
C GLY A 187 2.19 20.80 -3.39
N ASN A 188 1.43 21.86 -3.70
CA ASN A 188 1.85 22.88 -4.67
C ASN A 188 3.10 23.62 -4.20
N ARG A 189 3.13 24.15 -2.97
CA ARG A 189 4.31 24.82 -2.42
C ARG A 189 5.54 23.93 -2.41
N PHE A 190 5.38 22.66 -1.99
CA PHE A 190 6.47 21.69 -2.01
C PHE A 190 7.03 21.52 -3.42
N ARG A 191 6.17 21.29 -4.41
CA ARG A 191 6.60 21.09 -5.81
C ARG A 191 7.28 22.33 -6.36
N GLU A 192 6.75 23.53 -6.11
CA GLU A 192 7.33 24.79 -6.58
C GLU A 192 8.71 25.06 -5.97
N ALA A 193 8.86 24.84 -4.66
CA ALA A 193 10.10 25.14 -3.94
C ALA A 193 11.20 24.08 -4.12
N ASN A 194 10.84 22.82 -4.41
CA ASN A 194 11.77 21.68 -4.32
C ASN A 194 12.02 20.98 -5.68
N GLN A 195 12.25 21.73 -6.75
CA GLN A 195 12.50 21.18 -8.10
C GLN A 195 13.64 20.14 -8.14
N ALA A 196 14.73 20.39 -7.40
CA ALA A 196 15.86 19.46 -7.32
C ALA A 196 15.47 18.08 -6.75
N VAL A 197 14.51 18.04 -5.83
CA VAL A 197 13.95 16.78 -5.31
C VAL A 197 13.15 16.07 -6.39
N LEU A 198 12.29 16.80 -7.11
CA LEU A 198 11.47 16.23 -8.19
C LEU A 198 12.33 15.64 -9.31
N GLU A 199 13.44 16.30 -9.66
CA GLU A 199 14.43 15.76 -10.61
C GLU A 199 15.00 14.42 -10.14
N LYS A 200 15.25 14.27 -8.84
CA LYS A 200 15.82 13.04 -8.27
C LYS A 200 14.80 11.93 -8.11
N VAL A 201 13.54 12.26 -7.83
CA VAL A 201 12.43 11.31 -7.97
C VAL A 201 12.34 10.81 -9.42
N GLY A 202 12.46 11.72 -10.40
CA GLY A 202 12.52 11.36 -11.82
C GLY A 202 13.70 10.46 -12.17
N ALA A 203 14.89 10.76 -11.65
CA ALA A 203 16.09 9.93 -11.84
C ALA A 203 15.93 8.53 -11.21
N PHE A 204 15.38 8.44 -10.01
CA PHE A 204 15.06 7.17 -9.35
C PHE A 204 14.11 6.34 -10.21
N ASN A 205 13.01 6.94 -10.67
CA ASN A 205 12.03 6.24 -11.50
C ASN A 205 12.67 5.73 -12.80
N LYS A 206 13.50 6.55 -13.45
CA LYS A 206 14.21 6.14 -14.69
C LYS A 206 15.21 4.99 -14.46
N ALA A 207 15.90 4.99 -13.33
CA ALA A 207 16.90 3.97 -13.02
C ALA A 207 16.27 2.64 -12.62
N HIS A 208 15.19 2.69 -11.83
CA HIS A 208 14.69 1.52 -11.10
C HIS A 208 13.35 0.98 -11.62
N LEU A 209 12.58 1.76 -12.40
CA LEU A 209 11.25 1.37 -12.86
C LEU A 209 11.20 1.07 -14.36
N VAL A 210 10.55 -0.04 -14.71
CA VAL A 210 10.13 -0.35 -16.09
C VAL A 210 8.94 0.53 -16.46
N SER A 211 7.96 0.60 -15.55
CA SER A 211 6.74 1.36 -15.76
C SER A 211 6.14 1.81 -14.43
N PHE A 212 5.51 2.98 -14.42
CA PHE A 212 4.87 3.53 -13.24
C PHE A 212 3.78 4.54 -13.61
N VAL A 213 2.93 4.84 -12.63
CA VAL A 213 2.01 5.99 -12.67
C VAL A 213 1.84 6.56 -11.27
N TYR A 214 1.78 7.89 -11.20
CA TYR A 214 1.29 8.66 -10.08
C TYR A 214 -0.14 9.09 -10.39
N LEU A 215 -1.07 8.79 -9.48
CA LEU A 215 -2.43 9.31 -9.49
C LEU A 215 -2.55 10.37 -8.40
N VAL A 216 -2.76 11.61 -8.82
CA VAL A 216 -3.03 12.72 -7.89
C VAL A 216 -4.51 12.68 -7.56
N ALA A 217 -4.85 12.67 -6.28
CA ALA A 217 -6.23 12.56 -5.83
C ALA A 217 -6.52 13.48 -4.65
N LYS A 218 -7.78 13.91 -4.55
CA LYS A 218 -8.30 14.63 -3.39
C LYS A 218 -9.06 13.67 -2.50
N ALA A 219 -8.86 13.77 -1.19
CA ALA A 219 -9.64 13.02 -0.21
C ALA A 219 -11.16 13.26 -0.39
N ASP A 220 -11.95 12.21 -0.15
CA ASP A 220 -13.41 12.30 -0.10
C ASP A 220 -13.96 12.67 1.29
#